data_AF-A0A935XAU0-F1
#
_entry.id   AF-A0A935XAU0-F1
#
_cell.length_a   1.000
_cell.length_b   1.000
_cell.length_c   1.000
_cell.angle_alpha   90.00
_cell.angle_beta   90.00
_cell.angle_gamma   90.00
#
_symmetry.space_group_name_H-M   'P 1'
#
loop_
_entity.id
_entity.type
_entity.pdbx_description
1 polymer ?
#
loop_
_entity_poly.entity_id
_entity_poly.type
_entity_poly.pdbx_seq_one_letter_code
_entity_poly.pdbx_strand_id
1 'polypeptide(L)'
;MRPFFSRRIGLLSGNEVPIQAGLKVSGRGRGANVGALVLHTGDIDDREALGLPQTSSTMGVLRVRQNALRESSVGDAGHVR
;
A
#
# COMPACT_ATOMS: atom_id res chain seq x y z
N MET A 1 -25.44 6.29 12.78
CA MET A 1 -24.01 6.08 12.46
C MET A 1 -23.96 5.16 11.24
N ARG A 2 -23.47 5.62 10.08
CA ARG A 2 -23.37 4.79 8.86
C ARG A 2 -21.90 4.41 8.66
N PRO A 3 -21.56 3.13 8.49
CA PRO A 3 -20.18 2.73 8.24
C PRO A 3 -19.68 3.38 6.95
N PHE A 4 -18.47 3.91 6.99
CA PHE A 4 -17.79 4.47 5.83
C PHE A 4 -17.33 3.29 4.96
N PHE A 5 -17.98 3.07 3.82
CA PHE A 5 -17.56 2.04 2.87
C PHE A 5 -16.20 2.45 2.28
N SER A 6 -15.15 1.75 2.69
CA SER A 6 -13.80 1.95 2.19
C SER A 6 -13.75 1.77 0.68
N ARG A 7 -12.82 2.48 0.02
CA ARG A 7 -12.54 2.42 -1.41
C ARG A 7 -12.62 0.99 -1.92
N ARG A 8 -13.47 0.78 -2.93
CA ARG A 8 -13.61 -0.46 -3.68
C ARG A 8 -12.26 -0.80 -4.35
N ILE A 9 -11.42 -1.56 -3.65
CA ILE A 9 -10.17 -2.07 -4.20
C ILE A 9 -10.55 -3.15 -5.21
N GLY A 10 -10.08 -3.01 -6.44
CA GLY A 10 -10.44 -3.93 -7.51
C GLY A 10 -11.78 -3.63 -8.19
N LEU A 11 -12.24 -2.37 -8.22
CA LEU A 11 -13.35 -1.98 -9.09
C LEU A 11 -12.93 -0.85 -10.05
N LEU A 12 -13.14 -1.06 -11.35
CA LEU A 12 -12.96 -0.06 -12.39
C LEU A 12 -14.30 0.18 -13.07
N SER A 13 -14.82 1.41 -12.95
CA SER A 13 -16.13 1.80 -13.51
C SER A 13 -17.32 0.93 -13.08
N GLY A 14 -17.23 0.24 -11.93
CA GLY A 14 -18.24 -0.68 -11.43
C GLY A 14 -17.96 -2.16 -11.70
N ASN A 15 -16.94 -2.46 -12.51
CA ASN A 15 -16.56 -3.82 -12.89
C ASN A 15 -15.42 -4.35 -12.04
N GLU A 16 -15.56 -5.60 -11.58
CA GLU A 16 -14.58 -6.27 -10.73
C GLU A 16 -13.29 -6.51 -11.51
N VAL A 17 -12.19 -6.15 -10.86
CA VAL A 17 -10.84 -6.23 -11.37
C VAL A 17 -10.18 -7.37 -10.59
N PRO A 18 -10.14 -8.59 -11.13
CA PRO A 18 -9.80 -9.79 -10.36
C PRO A 18 -8.34 -9.74 -9.95
N ILE A 19 -8.07 -9.81 -8.64
CA ILE A 19 -6.71 -9.94 -8.13
C ILE A 19 -6.33 -11.42 -8.16
N GLN A 20 -5.43 -11.78 -9.07
CA GLN A 20 -5.02 -13.18 -9.25
C GLN A 20 -3.97 -13.60 -8.21
N ALA A 21 -3.04 -12.70 -7.89
CA ALA A 21 -2.00 -12.97 -6.90
C ALA A 21 -1.52 -11.68 -6.23
N GLY A 22 -1.08 -11.79 -4.98
CA GLY A 22 -0.51 -10.68 -4.24
C GLY A 22 0.56 -11.15 -3.28
N LEU A 23 1.71 -10.48 -3.28
CA LEU A 23 2.81 -10.73 -2.36
C LEU A 23 3.09 -9.47 -1.56
N LYS A 24 3.09 -9.59 -0.23
CA LYS A 24 3.51 -8.54 0.68
C LYS A 24 4.67 -9.03 1.52
N VAL A 25 5.79 -8.34 1.44
CA VAL A 25 6.95 -8.59 2.29
C VAL A 25 7.27 -7.35 3.11
N SER A 26 7.67 -7.56 4.35
CA SER A 26 8.11 -6.48 5.23
C SER A 26 9.25 -6.95 6.10
N GLY A 27 10.23 -6.08 6.29
CA GLY A 27 11.41 -6.35 7.09
C GLY A 27 11.87 -5.11 7.83
N ARG A 28 12.63 -5.33 8.90
CA ARG A 28 13.30 -4.28 9.68
C ARG A 28 14.78 -4.62 9.76
N GLY A 29 15.64 -3.66 9.46
CA GLY A 29 17.10 -3.83 9.54
C GLY A 29 17.82 -2.52 9.82
N ARG A 30 18.77 -2.54 10.76
CA ARG A 30 19.70 -1.43 11.10
C ARG A 30 19.04 -0.03 11.23
N GLY A 31 17.84 0.05 11.80
CA GLY A 31 17.11 1.31 11.98
C GLY A 31 16.23 1.73 10.80
N ALA A 32 16.11 0.92 9.76
CA ALA A 32 15.18 1.11 8.66
C ALA A 32 14.09 0.04 8.66
N ASN A 33 12.87 0.43 8.29
CA ASN A 33 11.76 -0.45 7.99
C ASN A 33 11.54 -0.44 6.49
N VAL A 34 11.55 -1.61 5.87
CA VAL A 34 11.31 -1.79 4.44
C VAL A 34 10.05 -2.62 4.26
N GLY A 35 9.23 -2.27 3.27
CA GLY A 35 8.15 -3.12 2.83
C GLY A 35 8.01 -3.05 1.31
N ALA A 36 7.61 -4.16 0.72
CA ALA A 36 7.23 -4.24 -0.67
C ALA A 36 5.87 -4.93 -0.77
N LEU A 37 5.05 -4.43 -1.69
CA LEU A 37 3.78 -5.03 -2.07
C LEU A 37 3.80 -5.19 -3.59
N VAL A 38 3.50 -6.38 -4.08
CA VAL A 38 3.31 -6.66 -5.50
C VAL A 38 1.94 -7.28 -5.66
N LEU A 39 1.18 -6.80 -6.63
CA LEU A 39 -0.15 -7.27 -6.97
C LEU A 39 -0.17 -7.60 -8.45
N HIS A 40 -0.72 -8.76 -8.77
CA HIS A 40 -1.01 -9.18 -10.12
C HIS A 40 -2.53 -9.28 -10.29
N THR A 41 -3.01 -8.60 -11.30
CA THR A 41 -4.41 -8.40 -11.57
C THR A 41 -4.72 -8.98 -12.94
N GLY A 42 -5.77 -9.79 -13.03
CA GLY A 42 -6.27 -10.35 -14.27
C GLY A 42 -7.08 -9.36 -15.09
N ASP A 43 -7.60 -9.85 -16.22
CA ASP A 43 -8.44 -9.05 -17.08
C ASP A 43 -9.85 -8.85 -16.52
N ILE A 44 -10.47 -7.73 -16.89
CA ILE A 44 -11.84 -7.37 -16.51
C ILE A 44 -12.80 -7.94 -17.56
N ASP A 45 -13.96 -8.47 -17.17
CA ASP A 45 -14.89 -9.07 -18.14
C ASP A 45 -15.41 -8.07 -19.18
N ASP A 46 -15.77 -6.84 -18.77
CA ASP A 46 -16.25 -5.77 -19.66
C ASP A 46 -15.13 -4.88 -20.26
N ARG A 47 -13.92 -5.43 -20.41
CA ARG A 47 -12.73 -4.67 -20.87
C ARG A 47 -12.91 -4.00 -22.24
N GLU A 48 -13.67 -4.62 -23.13
CA GLU A 48 -13.91 -4.12 -24.49
C GLU A 48 -14.82 -2.88 -24.48
N ALA A 49 -15.88 -2.90 -23.65
CA ALA A 49 -16.75 -1.75 -23.43
C ALA A 49 -16.03 -0.59 -22.72
N LEU A 50 -14.97 -0.89 -21.97
CA LEU A 50 -14.13 0.09 -21.27
C LEU A 50 -12.90 0.54 -22.08
N GLY A 51 -12.68 0.01 -23.28
CA GLY A 51 -11.54 0.35 -24.14
C GLY A 51 -10.17 -0.03 -23.56
N LEU A 52 -10.11 -1.08 -22.73
CA LEU A 52 -8.90 -1.48 -22.02
C LEU A 52 -8.11 -2.55 -22.80
N PRO A 53 -6.76 -2.48 -22.83
CA PRO A 53 -5.91 -3.49 -23.46
C PRO A 53 -5.98 -4.84 -22.74
N GLN A 54 -5.84 -5.94 -23.48
CA GLN A 54 -5.96 -7.34 -23.02
C GLN A 54 -4.70 -7.84 -22.30
N THR A 55 -4.27 -7.13 -21.27
CA THR A 55 -3.03 -7.45 -20.57
C THR A 55 -3.26 -7.38 -19.07
N SER A 56 -3.12 -8.54 -18.42
CA SER A 56 -3.04 -8.64 -16.97
C SER A 56 -1.98 -7.67 -16.41
N SER A 57 -2.37 -6.90 -15.41
CA SER A 57 -1.55 -5.78 -14.91
C SER A 57 -0.80 -6.20 -13.64
N THR A 58 0.50 -5.86 -13.58
CA THR A 58 1.30 -6.06 -12.36
C THR A 58 1.67 -4.71 -11.77
N MET A 59 1.29 -4.47 -10.53
CA MET A 59 1.60 -3.24 -9.78
C MET A 59 2.47 -3.55 -8.57
N GLY A 60 3.54 -2.78 -8.40
CA GLY A 60 4.44 -2.86 -7.25
C GLY A 60 4.50 -1.55 -6.47
N VAL A 61 4.51 -1.64 -5.14
CA VAL A 61 4.72 -0.52 -4.22
C VAL A 61 5.88 -0.86 -3.28
N LEU A 62 6.89 -0.01 -3.25
CA LEU A 62 8.01 -0.09 -2.31
C LEU A 62 7.90 1.02 -1.28
N ARG A 63 8.06 0.67 0.00
CA ARG A 63 8.14 1.63 1.12
C ARG A 63 9.45 1.43 1.87
N VAL A 64 10.18 2.51 2.09
CA VAL A 64 11.39 2.52 2.93
C VAL A 64 11.23 3.65 3.94
N ARG A 65 11.35 3.31 5.23
CA ARG A 65 11.29 4.26 6.34
C ARG A 65 12.52 4.11 7.20
N GLN A 66 13.45 5.06 7.10
CA GLN A 66 14.60 5.14 7.99
C GLN A 66 14.20 5.87 9.27
N ASN A 67 14.54 5.30 10.41
CA ASN A 67 14.48 6.00 11.70
C ASN A 67 15.66 6.98 11.72
N ALA A 68 15.47 8.18 11.19
CA ALA A 68 16.52 9.20 11.08
C ALA A 68 16.99 9.72 12.45
N LEU A 69 16.17 9.56 13.49
CA LEU A 69 16.49 9.91 14.86
C LEU A 69 16.21 8.69 15.72
N ARG A 70 17.24 8.22 16.42
CA ARG A 70 17.15 7.17 17.42
C ARG A 70 16.48 7.78 18.65
N GLU A 71 15.15 7.98 18.57
CA GLU A 71 14.32 8.41 19.72
C GLU A 71 15.02 9.49 20.58
N SER A 72 15.46 10.58 19.95
CA SER A 72 16.00 11.71 20.71
C SER A 72 14.82 12.46 21.35
N SER A 73 14.42 12.08 22.56
CA SER A 73 13.67 13.00 23.41
C SER A 73 14.68 13.95 24.06
N VAL A 74 14.84 15.16 23.52
CA VAL A 74 15.45 16.24 24.29
C VAL A 74 14.36 16.81 25.18
N GLY A 75 14.32 16.35 26.43
CA GLY A 75 13.62 17.04 27.50
C GLY A 75 14.61 17.96 28.18
N ASP A 76 14.41 19.28 28.05
CA ASP A 76 15.14 20.23 28.88
C ASP A 76 14.49 20.27 30.27
N ALA A 77 15.32 20.29 31.32
CA ALA A 77 14.94 20.14 32.72
C ALA A 77 14.94 21.50 33.44
N GLY A 78 14.06 21.68 34.43
CA GLY A 78 14.17 22.79 35.37
C GLY A 78 13.37 22.57 36.64
N HIS A 79 14.04 22.16 37.72
CA HIS A 79 13.51 22.27 39.08
C HIS A 79 14.42 23.23 39.86
N VAL A 80 13.87 24.37 40.26
CA VAL A 80 14.51 25.37 41.12
C VAL A 80 14.02 25.15 42.55
N ARG A 81 14.95 25.10 43.51
CA ARG A 81 14.71 25.35 44.94
C ARG A 81 15.77 26.31 45.44
#